data_AF-A0A401Z451-F1
#
_entry.id   AF-A0A401Z451-F1
#
_cell.length_a   1.000
_cell.length_b   1.000
_cell.length_c   1.000
_cell.angle_alpha   90.00
_cell.angle_beta   90.00
_cell.angle_gamma   90.00
#
_symmetry.space_group_name_H-M   'P 1'
#
loop_
_entity.id
_entity.type
_entity.pdbx_description
1 polymer ?
#
loop_
_entity_poly.entity_id
_entity_poly.type
_entity_poly.pdbx_seq_one_letter_code
_entity_poly.pdbx_strand_id
1 'polypeptide(L)'
;MCWSAGTDLVMGSAITAVGIASVASVRRINDLPMALLPVVLGAHQLIEAVVWQGETGDVSAGTAEIAREAWAVIAFPLLPAFVPLAVLAAQWPLARGRERVRATFFIVLGLVVAGALGHALVSRPVNAEICGNTVRYSVGIPAAPWVIAGYLVATLGSLLLARDRLLRLLGLVCAVGAAITMRLWFHAFASTWCAVAAAASVIVLWWVRSRRPAPPGSAGSSPGPVSELVR
;
A
#
# COMPACT_ATOMS: atom_id res chain seq x y z
N MET A 1 1.79 13.25 -2.51
CA MET A 1 2.19 14.38 -3.35
C MET A 1 1.15 15.43 -3.34
N CYS A 2 1.21 16.37 -2.41
CA CYS A 2 0.28 17.48 -2.37
C CYS A 2 0.89 18.70 -3.07
N TRP A 3 0.20 19.83 -3.04
CA TRP A 3 0.61 21.02 -3.78
C TRP A 3 1.83 21.74 -3.18
N SER A 4 2.28 21.36 -1.98
CA SER A 4 3.40 21.98 -1.28
C SER A 4 3.92 21.09 -0.16
N ALA A 5 5.16 21.34 0.27
CA ALA A 5 5.77 20.70 1.45
C ALA A 5 4.89 20.83 2.70
N GLY A 6 4.30 22.00 2.95
CA GLY A 6 3.43 22.22 4.12
C GLY A 6 2.16 21.36 4.07
N THR A 7 1.54 21.22 2.89
CA THR A 7 0.37 20.34 2.74
C THR A 7 0.76 18.87 2.91
N ASP A 8 1.91 18.46 2.39
CA ASP A 8 2.43 17.11 2.57
C ASP A 8 2.72 16.78 4.03
N LEU A 9 3.26 17.73 4.81
CA LEU A 9 3.46 17.57 6.25
C LEU A 9 2.14 17.38 7.00
N VAL A 10 1.15 18.24 6.74
CA VAL A 10 -0.15 18.18 7.42
C VAL A 10 -0.89 16.89 7.09
N MET A 11 -1.01 16.57 5.80
CA MET A 11 -1.71 15.38 5.34
C MET A 11 -0.97 14.11 5.76
N GLY A 12 0.36 14.10 5.64
CA GLY A 12 1.21 12.97 6.06
C GLY A 12 1.09 12.69 7.55
N SER A 13 1.08 13.73 8.38
CA SER A 13 0.88 13.59 9.83
C SER A 13 -0.51 13.05 10.17
N ALA A 14 -1.55 13.59 9.54
CA ALA A 14 -2.93 13.15 9.76
C ALA A 14 -3.13 11.68 9.33
N ILE A 15 -2.64 11.31 8.14
CA ILE A 15 -2.69 9.95 7.62
C ILE A 15 -1.89 8.99 8.52
N THR A 16 -0.70 9.39 8.98
CA THR A 16 0.11 8.59 9.91
C THR A 16 -0.62 8.36 11.23
N ALA A 17 -1.28 9.39 11.80
CA ALA A 17 -2.07 9.24 13.01
C ALA A 17 -3.24 8.26 12.83
N VAL A 18 -3.95 8.33 11.69
CA VAL A 18 -4.98 7.35 11.32
C VAL A 18 -4.40 5.95 11.18
N GLY A 19 -3.19 5.82 10.63
CA GLY A 19 -2.47 4.56 10.54
C GLY A 19 -2.10 3.97 11.89
N ILE A 20 -1.55 4.79 12.80
CA ILE A 20 -1.25 4.37 14.17
C ILE A 20 -2.54 3.91 14.87
N ALA A 21 -3.64 4.66 14.72
CA ALA A 21 -4.93 4.26 15.24
C ALA A 21 -5.45 2.94 14.62
N SER A 22 -5.17 2.70 13.33
CA SER A 22 -5.52 1.45 12.64
C SER A 22 -4.73 0.28 13.23
N VAL A 23 -3.41 0.43 13.38
CA VAL A 23 -2.52 -0.57 13.99
C VAL A 23 -2.94 -0.87 15.42
N ALA A 24 -3.20 0.17 16.23
CA ALA A 24 -3.67 0.01 17.61
C ALA A 24 -5.05 -0.65 17.72
N SER A 25 -5.87 -0.59 16.66
CA SER A 25 -7.18 -1.25 16.60
C SER A 25 -7.09 -2.72 16.15
N VAL A 26 -5.91 -3.22 15.79
CA VAL A 26 -5.73 -4.60 15.31
C VAL A 26 -5.98 -5.59 16.44
N ARG A 27 -6.91 -6.51 16.21
CA ARG A 27 -7.24 -7.61 17.13
C ARG A 27 -6.70 -8.96 16.68
N ARG A 28 -6.25 -9.05 15.43
CA ARG A 28 -5.78 -10.28 14.79
C ARG A 28 -4.50 -9.98 14.04
N ILE A 29 -3.42 -10.71 14.34
CA ILE A 29 -2.09 -10.45 13.77
C ILE A 29 -2.07 -10.45 12.23
N ASN A 30 -2.91 -11.27 11.62
CA ASN A 30 -3.10 -11.34 10.17
C ASN A 30 -3.63 -10.05 9.52
N ASP A 31 -4.30 -9.18 10.29
CA ASP A 31 -4.82 -7.91 9.79
C ASP A 31 -3.77 -6.78 9.91
N LEU A 32 -2.68 -7.01 10.66
CA LEU A 32 -1.61 -6.02 10.90
C LEU A 32 -0.99 -5.48 9.61
N PRO A 33 -0.62 -6.30 8.60
CA PRO A 33 -0.04 -5.76 7.36
C PRO A 33 -0.98 -4.77 6.65
N MET A 34 -2.28 -5.05 6.61
CA MET A 34 -3.24 -4.13 6.00
C MET A 34 -3.40 -2.86 6.86
N ALA A 35 -3.39 -2.99 8.18
CA ALA A 35 -3.46 -1.86 9.11
C ALA A 35 -2.20 -0.96 9.08
N LEU A 36 -1.06 -1.48 8.62
CA LEU A 36 0.18 -0.71 8.43
C LEU A 36 0.17 0.12 7.14
N LEU A 37 -0.68 -0.20 6.17
CA LEU A 37 -0.72 0.51 4.88
C LEU A 37 -0.88 2.03 5.03
N PRO A 38 -1.76 2.57 5.90
CA PRO A 38 -1.86 4.02 6.10
C PRO A 38 -0.62 4.62 6.74
N VAL A 39 0.12 3.89 7.60
CA VAL A 39 1.39 4.36 8.16
C VAL A 39 2.42 4.53 7.05
N VAL A 40 2.50 3.54 6.13
CA VAL A 40 3.38 3.62 4.95
C VAL A 40 3.01 4.80 4.07
N LEU A 41 1.72 5.02 3.78
CA LEU A 41 1.25 6.15 2.98
C LEU A 41 1.55 7.51 3.65
N GLY A 42 1.37 7.60 4.97
CA GLY A 42 1.68 8.81 5.73
C GLY A 42 3.17 9.11 5.74
N ALA A 43 4.00 8.10 6.01
CA ALA A 43 5.46 8.23 5.93
C ALA A 43 5.93 8.65 4.53
N HIS A 44 5.33 8.08 3.48
CA HIS A 44 5.62 8.44 2.09
C HIS A 44 5.40 9.93 1.83
N GLN A 45 4.31 10.49 2.38
CA GLN A 45 3.95 11.90 2.27
C GLN A 45 4.90 12.81 3.08
N LEU A 46 5.30 12.37 4.28
CA LEU A 46 6.27 13.10 5.10
C LEU A 46 7.65 13.14 4.45
N ILE A 47 8.08 12.04 3.84
CA ILE A 47 9.36 11.96 3.10
C ILE A 47 9.32 12.90 1.90
N GLU A 48 8.20 12.99 1.19
CA GLU A 48 8.06 13.93 0.09
C GLU A 48 8.20 15.39 0.52
N ALA A 49 7.71 15.77 1.70
CA ALA A 49 7.95 17.12 2.22
C ALA A 49 9.45 17.43 2.37
N VAL A 50 10.27 16.42 2.70
CA VAL A 50 11.74 16.53 2.73
C VAL A 50 12.32 16.57 1.31
N VAL A 51 11.73 15.87 0.34
CA VAL A 51 12.13 15.98 -1.07
C VAL A 51 11.92 17.41 -1.57
N TRP A 52 10.76 18.03 -1.28
CA TRP A 52 10.52 19.44 -1.60
C TRP A 52 11.60 20.36 -1.04
N GLN A 53 11.96 20.18 0.24
CA GLN A 53 13.04 20.94 0.88
C GLN A 53 14.39 20.71 0.21
N GLY A 54 14.64 19.51 -0.30
CA GLY A 54 15.86 19.20 -1.06
C GLY A 54 15.93 19.97 -2.37
N GLU A 55 14.83 20.02 -3.10
CA GLU A 55 14.73 20.71 -4.38
C GLU A 55 14.73 22.25 -4.24
N THR A 56 14.33 22.80 -3.08
CA THR A 56 14.43 24.24 -2.77
C THR A 56 15.77 24.63 -2.13
N GLY A 57 16.62 23.67 -1.77
CA GLY A 57 17.92 23.92 -1.14
C GLY A 57 17.87 24.15 0.38
N ASP A 58 16.76 23.81 1.04
CA ASP A 58 16.56 23.96 2.49
C ASP A 58 17.22 22.84 3.32
N VAL A 59 17.62 21.73 2.68
CA VAL A 59 18.37 20.63 3.31
C VAL A 59 19.63 20.29 2.52
N SER A 60 20.56 19.56 3.14
CA SER A 60 21.80 19.14 2.47
C SER A 60 21.52 18.22 1.28
N ALA A 61 22.43 18.23 0.29
CA ALA A 61 22.32 17.37 -0.89
C ALA A 61 22.19 15.87 -0.54
N GLY A 62 22.92 15.41 0.48
CA GLY A 62 22.82 14.02 0.95
C GLY A 62 21.46 13.69 1.58
N THR A 63 20.87 14.61 2.35
CA THR A 63 19.50 14.43 2.88
C THR A 63 18.48 14.40 1.75
N ALA A 64 18.61 15.27 0.75
CA ALA A 64 17.73 15.31 -0.42
C ALA A 64 17.81 14.01 -1.25
N GLU A 65 19.02 13.47 -1.43
CA GLU A 65 19.25 12.19 -2.10
C GLU A 65 18.57 11.03 -1.35
N ILE A 66 18.82 10.89 -0.04
CA ILE A 66 18.19 9.85 0.79
C ILE A 66 16.67 9.96 0.74
N ALA A 67 16.12 11.18 0.81
CA ALA A 67 14.68 11.40 0.75
C ALA A 67 14.09 10.96 -0.60
N ARG A 68 14.73 11.29 -1.73
CA ARG A 68 14.29 10.87 -3.08
C ARG A 68 14.33 9.36 -3.23
N GLU A 69 15.38 8.70 -2.75
CA GLU A 69 15.52 7.25 -2.80
C GLU A 69 14.48 6.55 -1.91
N ALA A 70 14.33 7.00 -0.65
CA ALA A 70 13.34 6.44 0.27
C ALA A 70 11.92 6.59 -0.28
N TRP A 71 11.62 7.75 -0.86
CA TRP A 71 10.36 7.99 -1.55
C TRP A 71 10.15 6.99 -2.70
N ALA A 72 11.14 6.85 -3.58
CA ALA A 72 11.07 5.94 -4.72
C ALA A 72 10.93 4.47 -4.31
N VAL A 73 11.61 4.04 -3.25
CA VAL A 73 11.51 2.67 -2.71
C VAL A 73 10.09 2.38 -2.23
N ILE A 74 9.44 3.33 -1.55
CA ILE A 74 8.05 3.18 -1.11
C ILE A 74 7.11 3.14 -2.32
N ALA A 75 7.27 4.09 -3.24
CA ALA A 75 6.39 4.23 -4.40
C ALA A 75 6.47 3.04 -5.37
N PHE A 76 7.67 2.55 -5.64
CA PHE A 76 7.92 1.61 -6.74
C PHE A 76 7.97 0.15 -6.28
N PRO A 77 9.03 -0.36 -5.64
CA PRO A 77 9.11 -1.79 -5.31
C PRO A 77 8.26 -2.21 -4.11
N LEU A 78 8.07 -1.35 -3.09
CA LEU A 78 7.43 -1.76 -1.85
C LEU A 78 5.95 -2.10 -2.03
N LEU A 79 5.15 -1.19 -2.60
CA LEU A 79 3.70 -1.36 -2.75
C LEU A 79 3.26 -2.61 -3.54
N PRO A 80 3.84 -2.97 -4.71
CA PRO A 80 3.41 -4.12 -5.49
C PRO A 80 3.77 -5.44 -4.80
N ALA A 81 4.82 -5.48 -3.96
CA ALA A 81 5.08 -6.63 -3.11
C ALA A 81 4.15 -6.65 -1.87
N PHE A 82 4.01 -5.51 -1.21
CA PHE A 82 3.34 -5.39 0.10
C PHE A 82 1.83 -5.58 0.03
N VAL A 83 1.14 -4.91 -0.90
CA VAL A 83 -0.33 -4.93 -0.98
C VAL A 83 -0.89 -6.33 -1.17
N PRO A 84 -0.47 -7.15 -2.15
CA PRO A 84 -1.01 -8.51 -2.31
C PRO A 84 -0.70 -9.42 -1.12
N LEU A 85 0.45 -9.24 -0.45
CA LEU A 85 0.77 -9.95 0.79
C LEU A 85 -0.15 -9.52 1.95
N ALA A 86 -0.42 -8.23 2.09
CA ALA A 86 -1.33 -7.73 3.11
C ALA A 86 -2.77 -8.22 2.89
N VAL A 87 -3.22 -8.25 1.63
CA VAL A 87 -4.51 -8.81 1.22
C VAL A 87 -4.59 -10.31 1.52
N LEU A 88 -3.53 -11.08 1.25
CA LEU A 88 -3.45 -12.50 1.61
C LEU A 88 -3.55 -12.68 3.13
N ALA A 89 -2.73 -11.96 3.90
CA ALA A 89 -2.68 -12.06 5.35
C ALA A 89 -4.06 -11.80 5.96
N ALA A 90 -4.70 -10.70 5.57
CA ALA A 90 -6.03 -10.28 6.00
C ALA A 90 -7.14 -11.33 5.73
N GLN A 91 -6.95 -12.19 4.74
CA GLN A 91 -7.93 -13.21 4.33
C GLN A 91 -7.55 -14.62 4.76
N TRP A 92 -6.42 -14.80 5.43
CA TRP A 92 -6.01 -16.11 5.93
C TRP A 92 -7.04 -16.66 6.94
N PRO A 93 -7.22 -17.99 7.09
CA PRO A 93 -6.78 -19.02 6.16
C PRO A 93 -7.59 -18.97 4.86
N LEU A 94 -6.91 -19.13 3.73
CA LEU A 94 -7.57 -19.20 2.43
C LEU A 94 -8.33 -20.52 2.25
N ALA A 95 -9.49 -20.47 1.57
CA ALA A 95 -10.14 -21.69 1.11
C ALA A 95 -9.24 -22.42 0.09
N ARG A 96 -9.35 -23.75 0.02
CA ARG A 96 -8.56 -24.54 -0.95
C ARG A 96 -8.98 -24.22 -2.39
N GLY A 97 -8.11 -24.51 -3.36
CA GLY A 97 -8.39 -24.36 -4.79
C GLY A 97 -8.17 -22.95 -5.33
N ARG A 98 -9.19 -22.38 -5.98
CA ARG A 98 -9.09 -21.14 -6.78
C ARG A 98 -8.60 -19.92 -5.99
N GLU A 99 -8.93 -19.81 -4.70
CA GLU A 99 -8.50 -18.69 -3.86
C GLU A 99 -6.98 -18.67 -3.65
N ARG A 100 -6.37 -19.84 -3.42
CA ARG A 100 -4.91 -19.98 -3.26
C ARG A 100 -4.19 -19.64 -4.56
N VAL A 101 -4.65 -20.20 -5.68
CA VAL A 101 -4.05 -19.94 -7.00
C VAL A 101 -4.08 -18.45 -7.32
N ARG A 102 -5.22 -17.78 -7.08
CA ARG A 102 -5.35 -16.34 -7.31
C ARG A 102 -4.44 -15.51 -6.40
N ALA A 103 -4.35 -15.86 -5.11
CA ALA A 103 -3.47 -15.14 -4.18
C ALA A 103 -1.99 -15.33 -4.57
N THR A 104 -1.58 -16.56 -4.89
CA THR A 104 -0.23 -16.85 -5.37
C THR A 104 0.08 -16.08 -6.65
N PHE A 105 -0.85 -16.03 -7.61
CA PHE A 105 -0.67 -15.24 -8.83
C PHE A 105 -0.35 -13.77 -8.54
N PHE A 106 -1.15 -13.09 -7.71
CA PHE A 106 -0.91 -11.68 -7.40
C PHE A 106 0.37 -11.43 -6.61
N ILE A 107 0.74 -12.35 -5.70
CA ILE A 107 2.00 -12.24 -4.95
C ILE A 107 3.18 -12.42 -5.88
N VAL A 108 3.18 -13.45 -6.73
CA VAL A 108 4.28 -13.71 -7.67
C VAL A 108 4.41 -12.55 -8.65
N LEU A 109 3.30 -12.08 -9.22
CA LEU A 109 3.31 -10.92 -10.11
C LEU A 109 3.84 -9.68 -9.40
N GLY A 110 3.37 -9.42 -8.18
CA GLY A 110 3.81 -8.30 -7.35
C GLY A 110 5.30 -8.33 -7.04
N LEU A 111 5.84 -9.49 -6.69
CA LEU A 111 7.27 -9.70 -6.43
C LEU A 111 8.13 -9.55 -7.70
N VAL A 112 7.67 -10.06 -8.84
CA VAL A 112 8.37 -9.87 -10.13
C VAL A 112 8.43 -8.39 -10.50
N VAL A 113 7.31 -7.68 -10.38
CA VAL A 113 7.24 -6.23 -10.63
C VAL A 113 8.12 -5.46 -9.63
N ALA A 114 8.06 -5.82 -8.35
CA ALA A 114 8.89 -5.20 -7.31
C ALA A 114 10.38 -5.41 -7.58
N GLY A 115 10.78 -6.62 -7.99
CA GLY A 115 12.17 -6.93 -8.35
C GLY A 115 12.65 -6.13 -9.56
N ALA A 116 11.83 -6.00 -10.61
CA ALA A 116 12.15 -5.19 -11.78
C ALA A 116 12.30 -3.70 -11.42
N LEU A 117 11.39 -3.16 -10.60
CA LEU A 117 11.45 -1.78 -10.13
C LEU A 117 12.63 -1.53 -9.19
N GLY A 118 12.89 -2.44 -8.25
CA GLY A 118 14.04 -2.37 -7.35
C GLY A 118 15.36 -2.41 -8.11
N HIS A 119 15.47 -3.27 -9.13
CA HIS A 119 16.64 -3.29 -10.00
C HIS A 119 16.82 -1.98 -10.77
N ALA A 120 15.72 -1.40 -11.28
CA ALA A 120 15.77 -0.10 -11.96
C ALA A 120 16.23 1.03 -11.02
N LEU A 121 15.83 1.00 -9.75
CA LEU A 121 16.22 1.98 -8.73
C LEU A 121 17.71 1.89 -8.38
N VAL A 122 18.27 0.68 -8.24
CA VAL A 122 19.70 0.51 -7.93
C VAL A 122 20.57 0.82 -9.14
N SER A 123 20.05 0.63 -10.36
CA SER A 123 20.85 0.75 -11.59
C SER A 123 20.81 2.16 -12.21
N ARG A 124 19.91 3.04 -11.76
CA ARG A 124 19.68 4.35 -12.38
C ARG A 124 19.37 5.40 -11.31
N PRO A 125 19.85 6.64 -11.48
CA PRO A 125 19.59 7.70 -10.52
C PRO A 125 18.09 8.01 -10.44
N VAL A 126 17.63 8.33 -9.23
CA VAL A 126 16.28 8.85 -8.98
C VAL A 126 16.34 10.36 -9.01
N ASN A 127 15.78 10.97 -10.06
CA ASN A 127 15.72 12.43 -10.16
C ASN A 127 14.33 12.91 -9.74
N ALA A 128 14.29 14.00 -8.99
CA ALA A 128 13.08 14.74 -8.68
C ALA A 128 13.22 16.16 -9.25
N GLU A 129 12.14 16.70 -9.80
CA GLU A 129 12.10 18.06 -10.34
C GLU A 129 10.80 18.73 -9.93
N ILE A 130 10.87 19.95 -9.40
CA ILE A 130 9.67 20.75 -9.12
C ILE A 130 9.07 21.23 -10.44
N CYS A 131 7.84 20.78 -10.72
CA CYS A 131 7.03 21.17 -11.86
C CYS A 131 5.78 21.92 -11.37
N GLY A 132 5.92 23.24 -11.15
CA GLY A 132 4.86 24.06 -10.55
C GLY A 132 4.57 23.62 -9.12
N ASN A 133 3.33 23.19 -8.86
CA ASN A 133 2.89 22.73 -7.52
C ASN A 133 2.99 21.20 -7.37
N THR A 134 3.91 20.55 -8.09
CA THR A 134 4.09 19.09 -8.05
C THR A 134 5.57 18.73 -8.13
N VAL A 135 5.98 17.63 -7.51
CA VAL A 135 7.30 17.04 -7.73
C VAL A 135 7.18 15.91 -8.75
N ARG A 136 7.95 16.00 -9.83
CA ARG A 136 8.03 14.98 -10.85
C ARG A 136 9.21 14.07 -10.56
N TYR A 137 8.95 12.76 -10.50
CA TYR A 137 10.00 11.76 -10.34
C TYR A 137 10.27 11.10 -11.67
N SER A 138 11.54 10.99 -12.02
CA SER A 138 11.98 10.23 -13.18
C SER A 138 12.92 9.11 -12.75
N VAL A 139 12.53 7.89 -13.12
CA VAL A 139 13.33 6.67 -12.99
C VAL A 139 13.28 6.02 -14.36
N GLY A 140 14.45 5.69 -14.92
CA GLY A 140 14.53 5.08 -16.25
C GLY A 140 14.02 3.64 -16.26
N ILE A 141 12.72 3.42 -16.22
CA ILE A 141 12.14 2.07 -16.16
C ILE A 141 12.04 1.51 -17.58
N PRO A 142 12.78 0.45 -17.94
CA PRO A 142 12.61 -0.21 -19.23
C PRO A 142 11.22 -0.86 -19.31
N ALA A 143 10.60 -0.85 -20.50
CA ALA A 143 9.27 -1.40 -20.72
C ALA A 143 8.18 -0.87 -19.74
N ALA A 144 8.27 0.43 -19.39
CA ALA A 144 7.40 1.08 -18.40
C ALA A 144 5.90 0.76 -18.53
N PRO A 145 5.26 0.72 -19.73
CA PRO A 145 3.84 0.39 -19.83
C PRO A 145 3.49 -0.98 -19.24
N TRP A 146 4.32 -1.99 -19.49
CA TRP A 146 4.10 -3.36 -18.99
C TRP A 146 4.34 -3.47 -17.49
N VAL A 147 5.37 -2.78 -16.98
CA VAL A 147 5.66 -2.72 -15.54
C VAL A 147 4.52 -2.02 -14.79
N ILE A 148 4.01 -0.91 -15.32
CA ILE A 148 2.85 -0.20 -14.77
C ILE A 148 1.59 -1.08 -14.79
N ALA A 149 1.33 -1.77 -15.90
CA ALA A 149 0.20 -2.70 -15.98
C ALA A 149 0.32 -3.82 -14.95
N GLY A 150 1.48 -4.46 -14.83
CA GLY A 150 1.76 -5.49 -13.83
C GLY A 150 1.60 -4.98 -12.40
N TYR A 151 2.09 -3.77 -12.11
CA TYR A 151 1.93 -3.09 -10.83
C TYR A 151 0.45 -2.93 -10.46
N LEU A 152 -0.35 -2.39 -11.38
CA LEU A 152 -1.78 -2.12 -11.15
C LEU A 152 -2.56 -3.43 -10.99
N VAL A 153 -2.24 -4.45 -11.81
CA VAL A 153 -2.88 -5.77 -11.69
C VAL A 153 -2.54 -6.42 -10.34
N ALA A 154 -1.28 -6.37 -9.90
CA ALA A 154 -0.87 -6.94 -8.61
C ALA A 154 -1.54 -6.23 -7.42
N THR A 155 -1.54 -4.89 -7.44
CA THR A 155 -2.05 -4.07 -6.32
C THR A 155 -3.57 -3.97 -6.33
N LEU A 156 -4.16 -3.41 -7.39
CA LEU A 156 -5.61 -3.20 -7.49
C LEU A 156 -6.35 -4.52 -7.70
N GLY A 157 -5.82 -5.42 -8.52
CA GLY A 157 -6.45 -6.72 -8.77
C GLY A 157 -6.57 -7.57 -7.50
N SER A 158 -5.56 -7.57 -6.63
CA SER A 158 -5.63 -8.29 -5.35
C SER A 158 -6.71 -7.73 -4.43
N LEU A 159 -6.85 -6.40 -4.34
CA LEU A 159 -7.88 -5.73 -3.55
C LEU A 159 -9.31 -5.94 -4.12
N LEU A 160 -9.49 -5.73 -5.43
CA LEU A 160 -10.79 -5.84 -6.11
C LEU A 160 -11.36 -7.26 -6.11
N LEU A 161 -10.49 -8.27 -6.07
CA LEU A 161 -10.88 -9.68 -6.00
C LEU A 161 -10.85 -10.24 -4.57
N ALA A 162 -10.62 -9.41 -3.55
CA ALA A 162 -10.73 -9.82 -2.16
C ALA A 162 -12.17 -10.21 -1.79
N ARG A 163 -12.33 -11.13 -0.84
CA ARG A 163 -13.65 -11.60 -0.36
C ARG A 163 -14.39 -10.52 0.42
N ASP A 164 -13.64 -9.72 1.17
CA ASP A 164 -14.13 -8.66 2.05
C ASP A 164 -14.66 -7.47 1.23
N ARG A 165 -15.83 -6.93 1.60
CA ARG A 165 -16.44 -5.82 0.86
C ARG A 165 -15.67 -4.52 1.01
N LEU A 166 -15.07 -4.27 2.17
CA LEU A 166 -14.33 -3.03 2.44
C LEU A 166 -12.96 -3.04 1.76
N LEU A 167 -12.31 -4.20 1.65
CA LEU A 167 -11.08 -4.33 0.85
C LEU A 167 -11.35 -4.12 -0.65
N ARG A 168 -12.51 -4.57 -1.15
CA ARG A 168 -12.94 -4.27 -2.51
C ARG A 168 -13.25 -2.80 -2.72
N LEU A 169 -13.91 -2.15 -1.75
CA LEU A 169 -14.14 -0.70 -1.78
C LEU A 169 -12.80 0.06 -1.79
N LEU A 170 -11.83 -0.35 -0.98
CA LEU A 170 -10.47 0.20 -0.99
C LEU A 170 -9.85 0.06 -2.39
N GLY A 171 -9.91 -1.13 -2.98
CA GLY A 171 -9.45 -1.38 -4.34
C GLY A 171 -10.13 -0.48 -5.38
N LEU A 172 -11.45 -0.28 -5.25
CA LEU A 172 -12.23 0.58 -6.15
C LEU A 172 -11.82 2.06 -6.02
N VAL A 173 -11.68 2.57 -4.79
CA VAL A 173 -11.23 3.94 -4.53
C VAL A 173 -9.83 4.17 -5.11
N CYS A 174 -8.90 3.24 -4.89
CA CYS A 174 -7.55 3.31 -5.46
C CYS A 174 -7.57 3.21 -7.00
N ALA A 175 -8.43 2.36 -7.58
CA ALA A 175 -8.55 2.22 -9.03
C ALA A 175 -9.14 3.46 -9.70
N VAL A 176 -10.18 4.05 -9.11
CA VAL A 176 -10.75 5.33 -9.57
C VAL A 176 -9.72 6.44 -9.44
N GLY A 177 -9.02 6.51 -8.31
CA GLY A 177 -7.90 7.45 -8.11
C GLY A 177 -6.85 7.32 -9.21
N ALA A 178 -6.37 6.10 -9.46
CA ALA A 178 -5.41 5.83 -10.53
C ALA A 178 -5.93 6.21 -11.92
N ALA A 179 -7.19 5.91 -12.25
CA ALA A 179 -7.79 6.26 -13.54
C ALA A 179 -7.94 7.77 -13.73
N ILE A 180 -8.37 8.49 -12.70
CA ILE A 180 -8.44 9.96 -12.69
C ILE A 180 -7.05 10.54 -12.92
N THR A 181 -6.07 10.06 -12.17
CA THR A 181 -4.66 10.42 -12.28
C THR A 181 -4.09 10.19 -13.68
N MET A 182 -4.42 9.07 -14.33
CA MET A 182 -3.97 8.79 -15.71
C MET A 182 -4.61 9.75 -16.74
N ARG A 183 -5.82 10.23 -16.47
CA ARG A 183 -6.60 11.05 -17.42
C ARG A 183 -6.34 12.56 -17.26
N LEU A 184 -6.06 13.02 -16.05
CA LEU A 184 -5.89 14.45 -15.70
C LEU A 184 -4.42 14.88 -15.64
N TRP A 185 -3.68 14.74 -16.74
CA TRP A 185 -2.23 14.98 -16.80
C TRP A 185 -1.80 16.34 -16.19
N PHE A 186 -0.72 16.28 -15.40
CA PHE A 186 -0.01 17.29 -14.58
C PHE A 186 -0.75 18.10 -13.52
N HIS A 187 -1.91 18.72 -13.77
CA HIS A 187 -2.41 19.74 -12.83
C HIS A 187 -3.15 19.17 -11.60
N ALA A 188 -3.70 17.95 -11.68
CA ALA A 188 -4.48 17.34 -10.60
C ALA A 188 -3.86 16.08 -9.97
N PHE A 189 -2.72 15.60 -10.50
CA PHE A 189 -2.07 14.36 -10.06
C PHE A 189 -1.77 14.34 -8.57
N ALA A 190 -1.22 15.45 -8.08
CA ALA A 190 -0.81 15.60 -6.69
C ALA A 190 -2.00 15.45 -5.71
N SER A 191 -2.93 16.39 -5.73
CA SER A 191 -4.07 16.39 -4.80
C SER A 191 -4.92 15.12 -4.86
N THR A 192 -5.06 14.53 -6.05
CA THR A 192 -5.78 13.26 -6.22
C THR A 192 -5.16 12.16 -5.36
N TRP A 193 -3.83 12.04 -5.34
CA TRP A 193 -3.17 11.00 -4.54
C TRP A 193 -3.28 11.26 -3.03
N CYS A 194 -3.19 12.52 -2.59
CA CYS A 194 -3.42 12.87 -1.18
C CYS A 194 -4.84 12.50 -0.73
N ALA A 195 -5.84 12.84 -1.54
CA ALA A 195 -7.23 12.52 -1.25
C ALA A 195 -7.49 11.00 -1.24
N VAL A 196 -6.91 10.28 -2.21
CA VAL A 196 -6.98 8.81 -2.28
C VAL A 196 -6.31 8.19 -1.06
N ALA A 197 -5.14 8.67 -0.65
CA ALA A 197 -4.44 8.17 0.54
C ALA A 197 -5.23 8.41 1.83
N ALA A 198 -5.84 9.59 1.99
CA ALA A 198 -6.71 9.89 3.13
C ALA A 198 -7.95 8.99 3.15
N ALA A 199 -8.65 8.87 2.02
CA ALA A 199 -9.82 8.00 1.89
C ALA A 199 -9.47 6.52 2.15
N ALA A 200 -8.37 6.03 1.56
CA ALA A 200 -7.85 4.69 1.79
C ALA A 200 -7.56 4.46 3.27
N SER A 201 -6.95 5.42 3.95
CA SER A 201 -6.61 5.34 5.37
C SER A 201 -7.84 5.24 6.27
N VAL A 202 -8.88 6.03 5.98
CA VAL A 202 -10.17 5.97 6.68
C VAL A 202 -10.87 4.62 6.43
N ILE A 203 -10.85 4.12 5.19
CA ILE A 203 -11.42 2.81 4.85
C ILE A 203 -10.70 1.69 5.59
N VAL A 204 -9.36 1.73 5.65
CA VAL A 204 -8.57 0.74 6.41
C VAL A 204 -8.91 0.81 7.89
N LEU A 205 -8.94 2.00 8.51
CA LEU A 205 -9.31 2.15 9.91
C LEU A 205 -10.71 1.58 10.19
N TRP A 206 -11.68 1.92 9.33
CA TRP A 206 -13.04 1.41 9.45
C TRP A 206 -13.09 -0.11 9.28
N TRP A 207 -12.34 -0.66 8.32
CA TRP A 207 -12.22 -2.09 8.10
C TRP A 207 -11.64 -2.82 9.31
N VAL A 208 -10.53 -2.33 9.89
CA VAL A 208 -9.94 -2.92 11.10
C VAL A 208 -10.94 -2.88 12.26
N ARG A 209 -11.63 -1.75 12.48
CA ARG A 209 -12.61 -1.62 13.57
C ARG A 209 -13.87 -2.47 13.38
N SER A 210 -14.25 -2.71 12.13
CA SER A 210 -15.40 -3.55 11.77
C SER A 210 -15.10 -5.05 11.87
N ARG A 211 -13.82 -5.44 12.01
CA ARG A 211 -13.42 -6.83 12.24
C ARG A 211 -13.93 -7.28 13.62
N ARG A 212 -14.90 -8.21 13.60
CA ARG A 212 -15.35 -8.88 14.81
C ARG A 212 -14.22 -9.78 15.33
N PRO A 213 -13.96 -9.81 16.64
CA PRO A 213 -13.12 -10.86 17.22
C PRO A 213 -13.69 -12.23 16.79
N ALA A 214 -12.81 -13.16 16.41
CA ALA A 214 -13.24 -14.54 16.27
C ALA A 214 -13.78 -15.00 17.65
N PRO A 215 -14.95 -15.66 17.72
CA PRO A 215 -15.43 -16.18 18.99
C PRO A 215 -14.38 -17.13 19.58
N PRO A 216 -14.03 -16.99 20.87
CA PRO A 216 -13.13 -17.93 21.53
C PRO A 216 -13.82 -19.30 21.55
N GLY A 217 -13.34 -20.26 20.75
CA GLY A 217 -13.90 -21.62 20.75
C GLY A 217 -13.81 -22.43 19.45
N SER A 218 -13.29 -21.90 18.34
CA SER A 218 -13.16 -22.69 17.08
C SER A 218 -11.82 -23.42 16.91
N ALA A 219 -10.93 -23.35 17.91
CA ALA A 219 -9.73 -24.18 17.97
C ALA A 219 -9.98 -25.36 18.93
N GLY A 220 -10.30 -26.53 18.37
CA GLY A 220 -10.12 -27.82 19.03
C GLY A 220 -11.31 -28.37 19.83
N SER A 221 -12.34 -28.85 19.13
CA SER A 221 -13.20 -29.92 19.65
C SER A 221 -13.39 -31.00 18.59
N SER A 222 -12.38 -31.84 18.42
CA SER A 222 -12.61 -33.21 18.00
C SER A 222 -12.85 -34.03 19.28
N PRO A 223 -14.07 -34.50 19.57
CA PRO A 223 -14.21 -35.58 20.53
C PRO A 223 -13.62 -36.82 19.87
N GLY A 224 -12.42 -37.22 20.30
CA GLY A 224 -11.91 -38.55 19.99
C GLY A 224 -12.84 -39.60 20.62
N PRO A 225 -13.14 -40.71 19.94
CA PRO A 225 -13.92 -41.79 20.53
C PRO A 225 -13.04 -42.53 21.53
N VAL A 226 -13.14 -42.16 22.82
CA VAL A 226 -12.50 -42.91 23.90
C VAL A 226 -13.56 -43.82 24.51
N SER A 227 -13.59 -45.04 23.97
CA SER A 227 -13.84 -46.31 24.66
C SER A 227 -14.89 -46.33 25.79
N GLU A 228 -16.14 -46.69 25.45
CA GLU A 228 -16.94 -47.55 26.31
C GLU A 228 -16.39 -48.97 26.20
N LEU A 229 -15.61 -49.39 27.20
CA LEU A 229 -15.23 -50.79 27.40
C LEU A 229 -14.87 -51.03 28.87
N VAL A 230 -15.79 -50.68 29.76
CA VAL A 230 -15.91 -51.25 31.11
C VAL A 230 -17.39 -51.33 31.46
N ARG A 231 -18.03 -52.43 31.08
CA ARG A 231 -19.16 -53.06 31.77
C ARG A 231 -19.35 -54.47 31.26
#